data_AF-A0A926UFJ0-F1
#
_entry.id   AF-A0A926UFJ0-F1
#
_cell.length_a   1.000
_cell.length_b   1.000
_cell.length_c   1.000
_cell.angle_alpha   90.00
_cell.angle_beta   90.00
_cell.angle_gamma   90.00
#
_symmetry.space_group_name_H-M   'P 1'
#
loop_
_entity.id
_entity.type
_entity.pdbx_description
1 polymer ?
#
loop_
_entity_poly.entity_id
_entity_poly.type
_entity_poly.pdbx_seq_one_letter_code
_entity_poly.pdbx_strand_id
1 'polypeptide(L)'
;MSNAPSGLSEDLNRLSSEVHSLAQSCQGNAVELLALLRLLENLHHEIRDTFFQEALPSNRQALYSLLRDIENAGGWPSIPRLKLRELLIRLQAQEIFPAENNSHRDSL
;
A
#
# COMPACT_ATOMS: atom_id res chain seq x y z
N MET A 1 -13.42 -12.59 -13.63
CA MET A 1 -13.24 -11.49 -14.60
C MET A 1 -13.71 -10.23 -13.91
N SER A 2 -12.80 -9.54 -13.22
CA SER A 2 -13.15 -8.38 -12.39
C SER A 2 -13.38 -7.18 -13.30
N ASN A 3 -14.63 -6.73 -13.36
CA ASN A 3 -15.08 -5.62 -14.18
C ASN A 3 -14.71 -4.31 -13.47
N ALA A 4 -13.50 -3.79 -13.70
CA ALA A 4 -13.21 -2.39 -13.39
C ALA A 4 -14.11 -1.51 -14.28
N PRO A 5 -14.70 -0.41 -13.78
CA PRO A 5 -15.47 0.49 -14.61
C PRO A 5 -14.56 1.00 -15.74
N SER A 6 -14.95 0.75 -16.99
CA SER A 6 -14.12 0.96 -18.20
C SER A 6 -13.54 2.37 -18.32
N GLY A 7 -14.21 3.39 -17.78
CA GLY A 7 -13.72 4.77 -17.76
C GLY A 7 -12.46 4.98 -16.90
N LEU A 8 -12.32 4.27 -15.76
CA LEU A 8 -11.14 4.41 -14.90
C LEU A 8 -9.87 3.88 -15.60
N SER A 9 -10.00 2.80 -16.37
CA SER A 9 -8.89 2.25 -17.15
C SER A 9 -8.41 3.24 -18.22
N GLU A 10 -9.34 3.91 -18.89
CA GLU A 10 -9.02 4.92 -19.90
C GLU A 10 -8.35 6.16 -19.30
N ASP A 11 -8.85 6.65 -18.16
CA ASP A 11 -8.24 7.77 -17.43
C ASP A 11 -6.82 7.44 -16.94
N LEU A 12 -6.59 6.23 -16.43
CA LEU A 12 -5.27 5.77 -16.01
C LEU A 12 -4.30 5.65 -17.20
N ASN A 13 -4.77 5.17 -18.35
CA ASN A 13 -3.95 5.10 -19.57
C ASN A 13 -3.58 6.50 -20.09
N ARG A 14 -4.51 7.47 -19.99
CA ARG A 14 -4.24 8.86 -20.37
C ARG A 14 -3.19 9.48 -19.45
N LEU A 15 -3.34 9.35 -18.13
CA LEU A 15 -2.36 9.84 -17.15
C LEU A 15 -0.98 9.19 -17.37
N SER A 16 -0.94 7.87 -17.61
CA SER A 16 0.31 7.17 -17.91
C SER A 16 0.99 7.72 -19.17
N SER A 17 0.21 8.04 -20.20
CA SER A 17 0.74 8.61 -21.44
C SER A 17 1.30 10.02 -21.22
N GLU A 18 0.61 10.86 -20.46
CA GLU A 18 1.06 12.22 -20.13
C GLU A 18 2.36 12.22 -19.33
N VAL A 19 2.46 11.36 -18.30
CA VAL A 19 3.69 11.20 -17.51
C VAL A 19 4.85 10.71 -18.40
N HIS A 20 4.59 9.80 -19.34
CA HIS A 20 5.61 9.31 -20.25
C HIS A 20 6.08 10.39 -21.23
N SER A 21 5.17 11.17 -21.81
CA SER A 21 5.51 12.31 -22.67
C SER A 21 6.34 13.35 -21.93
N LEU A 22 6.01 13.65 -20.67
CA LEU A 22 6.78 14.57 -19.85
C LEU A 22 8.19 14.03 -19.57
N ALA A 23 8.32 12.76 -19.20
CA ALA A 23 9.62 12.12 -19.00
C ALA A 23 10.48 12.13 -20.29
N GLN A 24 9.86 11.93 -21.45
CA GLN A 24 10.53 12.01 -22.75
C GLN A 24 11.02 13.43 -23.05
N SER A 25 10.23 14.45 -22.71
CA SER A 25 10.63 15.86 -22.90
C SER A 25 11.82 16.27 -22.02
N CYS A 26 11.98 15.63 -20.85
CA CYS A 26 13.08 15.85 -19.92
C CYS A 26 14.31 14.96 -20.20
N GLN A 27 14.35 14.24 -21.33
CA GLN A 27 15.42 13.29 -21.63
C GLN A 27 16.80 13.98 -21.63
N GLY A 28 17.76 13.41 -20.89
CA GLY A 28 19.10 13.98 -20.75
C GLY A 28 19.21 15.07 -19.68
N ASN A 29 18.10 15.52 -19.07
CA ASN A 29 18.08 16.47 -17.97
C ASN A 29 17.77 15.78 -16.63
N ALA A 30 18.82 15.41 -15.91
CA ALA A 30 18.69 14.69 -14.64
C ALA A 30 17.94 15.47 -13.55
N VAL A 31 18.00 16.81 -13.56
CA VAL A 31 17.34 17.65 -12.54
C VAL A 31 15.83 17.67 -12.76
N GLU A 32 15.39 17.81 -14.00
CA GLU A 32 13.96 17.79 -14.35
C GLU A 32 13.36 16.39 -14.15
N LEU A 33 14.09 15.32 -14.51
CA LEU A 33 13.67 13.96 -14.21
C LEU A 33 13.54 13.71 -12.71
N LEU A 34 14.46 14.22 -11.89
CA LEU A 34 14.36 14.14 -10.44
C LEU A 34 13.15 14.91 -9.88
N ALA A 35 12.83 16.08 -10.46
CA ALA A 35 11.65 16.84 -10.09
C ALA A 35 10.35 16.06 -10.41
N LEU A 36 10.28 15.44 -11.59
CA LEU A 36 9.17 14.56 -11.97
C LEU A 36 9.02 13.37 -11.01
N LEU A 37 10.11 12.69 -10.67
CA LEU A 37 10.08 11.56 -9.73
C LEU A 37 9.58 11.97 -8.34
N ARG A 38 10.04 13.11 -7.82
CA ARG A 38 9.59 13.64 -6.52
C ARG A 38 8.10 14.00 -6.53
N LEU A 39 7.60 14.56 -7.62
CA LEU A 39 6.17 14.84 -7.76
C LEU A 39 5.35 13.55 -7.71
N LEU A 40 5.75 12.52 -8.47
CA LEU A 40 5.06 11.22 -8.48
C LEU A 40 5.09 10.56 -7.09
N GLU A 41 6.21 10.66 -6.37
CA GLU A 41 6.33 10.17 -5.00
C GLU A 41 5.40 10.92 -4.03
N ASN A 42 5.32 12.24 -4.13
CA ASN A 42 4.42 13.05 -3.29
C ASN A 42 2.94 12.70 -3.56
N LEU A 43 2.54 12.60 -4.83
CA LEU A 43 1.18 12.19 -5.21
C LEU A 43 0.87 10.79 -4.69
N HIS A 44 1.83 9.86 -4.80
CA HIS A 44 1.68 8.52 -4.25
C HIS A 44 1.47 8.56 -2.72
N HIS A 45 2.27 9.33 -1.99
CA HIS A 45 2.12 9.48 -0.55
C HIS A 45 0.77 10.08 -0.15
N GLU A 46 0.34 11.15 -0.82
CA GLU A 46 -0.95 11.77 -0.58
C GLU A 46 -2.09 10.76 -0.78
N ILE A 47 -2.11 10.07 -1.93
CA ILE A 47 -3.14 9.07 -2.23
C ILE A 47 -3.13 7.94 -1.21
N ARG A 48 -1.95 7.46 -0.81
CA ARG A 48 -1.81 6.38 0.16
C ARG A 48 -2.32 6.78 1.55
N ASP A 49 -1.89 7.93 2.04
CA ASP A 49 -2.06 8.34 3.44
C ASP A 49 -3.43 9.00 3.69
N THR A 50 -4.14 9.39 2.62
CA THR A 50 -5.51 9.93 2.69
C THR A 50 -6.51 8.93 2.09
N PHE A 51 -6.75 9.01 0.77
CA PHE A 51 -7.81 8.31 0.07
C PHE A 51 -7.74 6.78 0.23
N PHE A 52 -6.54 6.19 0.12
CA PHE A 52 -6.40 4.74 0.21
C PHE A 52 -6.56 4.24 1.64
N GLN A 53 -5.96 4.93 2.62
CA GLN A 53 -6.09 4.57 4.03
C GLN A 53 -7.54 4.69 4.53
N GLU A 54 -8.26 5.74 4.13
CA GLU A 54 -9.69 5.91 4.44
C GLU A 54 -10.57 4.85 3.77
N ALA A 55 -10.17 4.35 2.60
CA ALA A 55 -10.87 3.30 1.87
C ALA A 55 -10.56 1.88 2.37
N LEU A 56 -9.64 1.70 3.34
CA LEU A 56 -9.30 0.37 3.83
C LEU A 56 -10.51 -0.30 4.51
N PRO A 57 -10.75 -1.60 4.25
CA PRO A 57 -11.81 -2.33 4.91
C PRO A 57 -11.58 -2.39 6.42
N SER A 58 -12.59 -2.02 7.21
CA SER A 58 -12.59 -2.21 8.66
C SER A 58 -12.79 -3.66 9.08
N ASN A 59 -13.35 -4.49 8.20
CA ASN A 59 -13.50 -5.93 8.40
C ASN A 59 -12.20 -6.68 8.07
N ARG A 60 -11.69 -7.46 9.03
CA ARG A 60 -10.46 -8.25 8.88
C ARG A 60 -10.47 -9.16 7.65
N GLN A 61 -11.58 -9.83 7.37
CA GLN A 61 -11.66 -10.76 6.24
C GLN A 61 -11.51 -10.05 4.89
N ALA A 62 -12.15 -8.88 4.76
CA ALA A 62 -12.07 -8.06 3.55
C ALA A 62 -10.67 -7.44 3.41
N LEU A 63 -10.05 -7.04 4.52
CA LEU A 63 -8.67 -6.58 4.54
C LEU A 63 -7.70 -7.68 4.09
N TYR A 64 -7.85 -8.90 4.60
CA TYR A 64 -7.03 -10.05 4.16
C TYR A 64 -7.20 -10.37 2.67
N SER A 65 -8.42 -10.27 2.14
CA SER A 65 -8.67 -10.44 0.71
C SER A 65 -7.94 -9.37 -0.11
N LEU A 66 -8.06 -8.10 0.28
CA LEU A 66 -7.40 -6.98 -0.37
C LEU A 66 -5.87 -7.13 -0.34
N LEU A 67 -5.30 -7.53 0.80
CA LEU A 67 -3.86 -7.77 0.94
C LEU A 67 -3.38 -8.89 0.02
N ARG A 68 -4.14 -9.98 -0.08
CA ARG A 68 -3.81 -11.11 -0.95
C ARG A 68 -3.86 -10.71 -2.44
N ASP A 69 -4.84 -9.89 -2.82
CA ASP A 69 -4.96 -9.37 -4.18
C ASP A 69 -3.79 -8.44 -4.53
N ILE A 70 -3.37 -7.59 -3.58
CA ILE A 70 -2.18 -6.74 -3.72
C ILE A 70 -0.92 -7.61 -3.87
N GLU A 71 -0.75 -8.66 -3.07
CA GLU A 71 0.39 -9.58 -3.18
C GLU A 71 0.45 -10.30 -4.54
N ASN A 72 -0.70 -10.79 -5.03
CA ASN A 72 -0.81 -11.48 -6.31
C ASN A 72 -0.55 -10.55 -7.51
N ALA A 73 -0.90 -9.26 -7.40
CA ALA A 73 -0.70 -8.27 -8.46
C ALA A 73 0.74 -7.69 -8.52
N GLY A 74 1.65 -8.12 -7.64
CA GLY A 74 3.05 -7.67 -7.63
C GLY A 74 3.48 -6.88 -6.39
N GLY A 75 2.66 -6.87 -5.34
CA GLY A 75 2.94 -6.24 -4.04
C GLY A 75 2.38 -4.82 -3.92
N TRP A 76 2.59 -4.23 -2.74
CA TRP A 76 2.12 -2.89 -2.43
C TRP A 76 2.63 -1.86 -3.45
N PRO A 77 1.80 -0.95 -3.98
CA PRO A 77 2.26 0.08 -4.92
C PRO A 77 3.33 0.91 -4.21
N SER A 78 4.61 0.70 -4.56
CA SER A 78 5.76 1.49 -4.10
C SER A 78 5.96 1.61 -2.57
N ILE A 79 5.83 0.52 -1.80
CA ILE A 79 6.39 0.48 -0.42
C ILE A 79 7.72 -0.28 -0.41
N PRO A 80 8.81 0.30 0.13
CA PRO A 80 10.00 -0.47 0.48
C PRO A 80 9.57 -1.62 1.38
N ARG A 81 9.75 -2.86 0.89
CA ARG A 81 9.23 -4.13 1.43
C ARG A 81 9.45 -4.38 2.94
N LEU A 82 10.25 -3.55 3.59
CA LEU A 82 10.52 -3.57 5.03
C LEU A 82 9.28 -3.16 5.87
N LYS A 83 8.52 -2.13 5.46
CA LYS A 83 7.46 -1.57 6.30
C LYS A 83 6.23 -2.48 6.43
N LEU A 84 5.90 -3.24 5.38
CA LEU A 84 4.75 -4.15 5.39
C LEU A 84 5.02 -5.40 6.21
N ARG A 85 6.23 -5.98 6.13
CA ARG A 85 6.64 -7.10 6.98
C ARG A 85 6.61 -6.69 8.45
N GLU A 86 7.05 -5.48 8.77
CA GLU A 86 7.03 -4.97 10.13
C GLU A 86 5.60 -4.74 10.65
N LEU A 87 4.68 -4.27 9.79
CA LEU A 87 3.25 -4.17 10.12
C LEU A 87 2.63 -5.55 10.40
N LEU A 88 2.89 -6.55 9.56
CA LEU A 88 2.38 -7.91 9.73
C LEU A 88 2.92 -8.58 11.00
N ILE A 89 4.20 -8.38 11.33
CA ILE A 89 4.82 -8.85 12.57
C ILE A 89 4.15 -8.20 13.79
N ARG A 90 3.88 -6.89 13.75
CA ARG A 90 3.19 -6.19 14.84
C ARG A 90 1.75 -6.66 15.02
N LEU A 91 1.04 -6.99 13.94
CA LEU A 91 -0.32 -7.52 13.99
C LEU A 91 -0.36 -8.96 14.52
N GLN A 92 0.60 -9.81 14.14
CA GLN A 92 0.72 -11.17 14.69
C GLN A 92 1.18 -11.17 16.15
N ALA A 93 2.05 -10.25 16.54
CA ALA A 93 2.51 -10.12 17.92
C ALA A 93 1.38 -9.72 18.89
N GLN A 94 0.30 -9.09 18.41
CA GLN A 94 -0.89 -8.81 19.22
C GLN A 94 -1.79 -10.04 19.46
N GLU A 95 -1.58 -11.15 18.73
CA GLU A 95 -2.32 -12.41 18.94
C GLU A 95 -1.54 -13.43 19.82
N ILE A 96 -0.35 -13.08 20.32
CA ILE A 96 0.44 -13.91 21.23
C ILE A 96 0.60 -13.21 22.58
N PHE A 97 -0.52 -13.00 23.27
CA PHE A 97 -0.50 -13.02 24.73
C PHE A 97 -1.05 -14.37 25.16
N PRO A 98 -0.22 -15.36 25.57
CA PRO A 98 -0.77 -16.39 26.42
C PRO A 98 -1.26 -15.66 27.66
N ALA A 99 -2.54 -15.85 28.00
CA ALA A 99 -3.00 -15.53 29.33
C ALA A 99 -2.05 -16.26 30.30
N GLU A 100 -1.17 -15.52 30.97
CA GLU A 100 -0.47 -16.03 32.13
C GLU A 100 -1.54 -16.27 33.20
N ASN A 101 -2.16 -17.45 33.12
CA ASN A 101 -3.02 -17.98 34.14
C ASN A 101 -2.10 -18.25 35.34
N ASN A 102 -1.99 -17.26 36.22
CA ASN A 102 -1.33 -17.35 37.50
C ASN A 102 -1.94 -18.52 38.30
N SER A 103 -1.32 -19.69 38.22
CA SER A 103 -1.66 -20.82 39.07
C SER A 103 -0.69 -20.84 40.25
N HIS A 104 -1.29 -20.84 41.44
CA HIS A 104 -0.69 -21.12 42.75
C HIS A 104 0.12 -19.99 43.42
N ARG A 105 -0.57 -19.23 44.27
CA ARG A 105 -0.24 -19.17 45.71
C ARG A 105 -1.47 -18.73 46.50
N ASP A 106 -1.58 -19.30 47.69
CA ASP A 106 -2.56 -19.07 48.75
C ASP A 106 -3.88 -19.86 48.64
N SER A 107 -3.88 -21.06 49.23
CA SER A 107 -4.82 -21.43 50.30
C SER A 107 -4.44 -22.79 50.92
N LEU A 108 -3.96 -22.70 52.16
CA LEU A 108 -4.00 -23.64 53.31
C LEU A 108 -3.97 -25.16 53.05
#